data_AF-A0A7X8J8T4-F1
#
_entry.id   AF-A0A7X8J8T4-F1
#
_cell.length_a   1.000
_cell.length_b   1.000
_cell.length_c   1.000
_cell.angle_alpha   90.00
_cell.angle_beta   90.00
_cell.angle_gamma   90.00
#
_symmetry.space_group_name_H-M   'P 1'
#
loop_
_entity.id
_entity.type
_entity.pdbx_description
1 polymer ?
#
loop_
_entity_poly.entity_id
_entity_poly.type
_entity_poly.pdbx_seq_one_letter_code
_entity_poly.pdbx_strand_id
1 'polypeptide(L)'
;MISFIKKLEAAWRQNNSLVCVGLDPDVNKLPACLAGSAKPIFEFNKAIIDATHDLVCCYKPQAAYYAAAEADDQLKMTIAY
;
A
#
# COMPACT_ATOMS: atom_id res chain seq x y z
N MET A 1 -13.27 19.37 7.93
CA MET A 1 -12.19 18.41 7.57
C MET A 1 -11.81 17.68 8.85
N ILE A 2 -11.82 16.35 8.88
CA ILE A 2 -11.35 15.57 10.04
C ILE A 2 -9.82 15.66 10.12
N SER A 3 -9.23 15.76 11.31
CA SER A 3 -7.77 15.76 11.45
C SER A 3 -7.19 14.38 11.14
N PHE A 4 -5.91 14.32 10.77
CA PHE A 4 -5.21 13.06 10.53
C PHE A 4 -5.31 12.11 11.74
N ILE A 5 -5.08 12.63 12.95
CA ILE A 5 -5.16 11.85 14.19
C ILE A 5 -6.56 11.26 14.37
N LYS A 6 -7.62 12.03 14.09
CA LYS A 6 -8.99 11.53 14.21
C LYS A 6 -9.34 10.50 13.14
N LYS A 7 -8.80 10.62 11.92
CA LYS A 7 -8.94 9.60 10.87
C LYS A 7 -8.25 8.29 11.27
N LEU A 8 -7.03 8.36 11.80
CA LEU A 8 -6.28 7.20 12.28
C LEU A 8 -6.99 6.53 13.47
N GLU A 9 -7.46 7.33 14.44
CA GLU A 9 -8.21 6.84 15.59
C GLU A 9 -9.49 6.09 15.19
N ALA A 10 -10.16 6.51 14.12
CA ALA A 10 -11.33 5.84 13.61
C ALA A 10 -10.97 4.48 12.99
N ALA A 11 -9.93 4.43 12.14
CA ALA A 11 -9.49 3.21 11.47
C ALA A 11 -9.03 2.13 12.47
N TRP A 12 -8.19 2.46 13.45
CA TRP A 12 -7.72 1.47 14.42
C TRP A 12 -8.84 0.92 15.33
N ARG A 13 -9.94 1.67 15.49
CA ARG A 13 -11.08 1.30 16.36
C ARG A 13 -12.01 0.40 15.57
N GLN A 14 -12.29 0.79 14.34
CA GLN A 14 -13.09 0.01 13.40
C GLN A 14 -12.49 -1.38 13.18
N ASN A 15 -11.18 -1.45 12.93
CA ASN A 15 -10.49 -2.71 12.63
C ASN A 15 -9.90 -3.38 13.88
N ASN A 16 -10.09 -2.80 15.07
CA ASN A 16 -9.50 -3.24 16.34
C ASN A 16 -8.01 -3.62 16.21
N SER A 17 -7.23 -2.75 15.56
CA SER A 17 -5.88 -3.07 15.11
C SER A 17 -4.99 -1.84 15.16
N LEU A 18 -3.77 -2.02 15.66
CA LEU A 18 -2.70 -1.01 15.58
C LEU A 18 -1.67 -1.35 14.49
N VAL A 19 -1.96 -2.37 13.67
CA VAL A 19 -1.02 -2.85 12.65
C VAL A 19 -0.91 -1.83 11.52
N CYS A 20 0.34 -1.49 11.18
CA CYS A 20 0.70 -0.71 10.00
C CYS A 20 1.39 -1.64 9.00
N VAL A 21 0.81 -1.81 7.82
CA VAL A 21 1.43 -2.61 6.75
C VAL A 21 2.36 -1.73 5.92
N GLY A 22 3.61 -2.18 5.76
CA GLY A 22 4.56 -1.57 4.85
C GLY A 22 4.27 -1.97 3.40
N LEU A 23 4.35 -1.01 2.47
CA LEU A 23 4.23 -1.27 1.04
C LEU A 23 5.57 -0.91 0.39
N ASP A 24 6.50 -1.85 0.48
CA ASP A 24 7.93 -1.68 0.18
C ASP A 24 8.34 -2.68 -0.93
N PRO A 25 7.83 -2.54 -2.16
CA PRO A 25 7.92 -3.57 -3.20
C PRO A 25 9.34 -3.69 -3.77
N ASP A 26 9.94 -4.87 -3.61
CA ASP A 26 11.16 -5.27 -4.32
C ASP A 26 10.78 -5.91 -5.65
N VAL A 27 11.12 -5.24 -6.76
CA VAL A 27 10.79 -5.70 -8.12
C VAL A 27 11.27 -7.12 -8.43
N ASN A 28 12.36 -7.55 -7.80
CA ASN A 28 12.93 -8.88 -8.00
C ASN A 28 12.17 -9.98 -7.23
N LYS A 29 11.31 -9.58 -6.29
CA LYS A 29 10.49 -10.48 -5.47
C LYS A 29 9.02 -10.46 -5.85
N LEU A 30 8.66 -9.74 -6.91
CA LEU A 30 7.28 -9.72 -7.38
C LEU A 30 6.87 -11.11 -7.87
N PRO A 31 5.64 -11.56 -7.57
CA PRO A 31 5.11 -12.82 -8.07
C PRO A 31 5.14 -12.90 -9.60
N ALA A 32 5.47 -14.07 -10.14
CA ALA A 32 5.57 -14.29 -11.60
C ALA A 32 4.27 -13.98 -12.36
N CYS A 33 3.11 -14.10 -11.71
CA CYS A 33 1.82 -13.74 -12.31
C CYS A 33 1.70 -12.24 -12.67
N LEU A 34 2.54 -11.37 -12.09
CA LEU A 34 2.56 -9.94 -12.37
C LEU A 34 3.57 -9.53 -13.45
N ALA A 35 4.39 -10.45 -13.96
CA ALA A 35 5.49 -10.13 -14.90
C ALA A 35 5.03 -9.50 -16.22
N GLY A 36 3.77 -9.69 -16.63
CA GLY A 36 3.18 -9.07 -17.83
C GLY A 36 2.28 -7.87 -17.55
N SER A 37 2.12 -7.46 -16.27
CA SER A 37 1.28 -6.32 -15.92
C SER A 37 1.93 -5.02 -16.39
N ALA A 38 1.12 -4.08 -16.89
CA ALA A 38 1.57 -2.73 -17.22
C ALA A 38 1.94 -1.92 -15.97
N LYS A 39 1.41 -2.29 -14.80
CA LYS A 39 1.60 -1.61 -13.51
C LYS A 39 1.83 -2.64 -12.39
N PRO A 40 2.92 -3.42 -12.44
CA PRO A 40 3.10 -4.60 -11.58
C PRO A 40 3.23 -4.25 -10.09
N ILE A 41 3.84 -3.12 -9.75
CA ILE A 41 3.97 -2.65 -8.36
C ILE A 41 2.59 -2.24 -7.81
N PHE A 42 1.81 -1.50 -8.60
CA PHE A 42 0.46 -1.11 -8.19
C PHE A 42 -0.44 -2.33 -7.97
N GLU A 43 -0.47 -3.28 -8.92
CA GLU A 43 -1.27 -4.50 -8.79
C GLU A 43 -0.85 -5.33 -7.57
N PHE A 44 0.45 -5.40 -7.28
CA PHE A 44 0.95 -6.07 -6.08
C PHE A 44 0.47 -5.39 -4.80
N ASN A 45 0.62 -4.07 -4.70
CA ASN A 45 0.16 -3.29 -3.56
C ASN A 45 -1.36 -3.38 -3.38
N LYS A 46 -2.11 -3.29 -4.48
CA LYS A 46 -3.57 -3.41 -4.49
C LYS A 46 -4.01 -4.76 -3.93
N ALA A 47 -3.37 -5.86 -4.36
CA ALA A 47 -3.69 -7.19 -3.83
C ALA A 47 -3.42 -7.30 -2.32
N ILE A 48 -2.34 -6.69 -1.81
CA ILE A 48 -2.07 -6.61 -0.37
C ILE A 48 -3.15 -5.81 0.35
N ILE A 49 -3.52 -4.64 -0.18
CA ILE A 49 -4.54 -3.76 0.41
C ILE A 49 -5.89 -4.49 0.46
N ASP A 50 -6.35 -5.06 -0.66
CA ASP A 50 -7.61 -5.80 -0.77
C ASP A 50 -7.70 -6.94 0.26
N ALA A 51 -6.58 -7.61 0.52
CA ALA A 51 -6.51 -8.72 1.46
C ALA A 51 -6.38 -8.31 2.94
N THR A 52 -6.10 -7.03 3.25
CA THR A 52 -5.72 -6.61 4.61
C THR A 52 -6.43 -5.37 5.15
N HIS A 53 -7.19 -4.64 4.32
CA HIS A 53 -7.75 -3.33 4.69
C HIS A 53 -8.69 -3.33 5.91
N ASP A 54 -9.28 -4.47 6.24
CA ASP A 54 -10.16 -4.71 7.38
C ASP A 54 -9.41 -5.20 8.63
N LEU A 55 -8.10 -5.43 8.53
CA LEU A 55 -7.24 -5.97 9.58
C LEU A 55 -6.20 -4.95 10.10
N VAL A 56 -6.05 -3.79 9.44
CA VAL A 56 -4.95 -2.84 9.69
C VAL A 56 -5.47 -1.43 9.95
N CYS A 57 -4.70 -0.57 10.61
CA CYS A 57 -5.09 0.83 10.79
C CYS A 57 -4.56 1.75 9.69
N CYS A 58 -3.46 1.37 9.05
CA CYS A 58 -2.84 2.17 7.98
C CYS A 58 -1.87 1.36 7.13
N TYR A 59 -1.52 1.97 5.99
CA TYR A 59 -0.43 1.55 5.13
C TYR A 59 0.67 2.60 5.12
N LYS A 60 1.91 2.16 5.01
CA LYS A 60 3.09 3.03 4.94
C LYS A 60 3.95 2.65 3.74
N PRO A 61 3.68 3.19 2.54
CA PRO A 61 4.56 3.00 1.39
C PRO A 61 5.92 3.66 1.64
N GLN A 62 7.00 2.93 1.37
CA GLN A 62 8.35 3.49 1.42
C GLN A 62 8.78 4.04 0.05
N ALA A 63 8.74 5.36 -0.10
CA ALA A 63 8.97 6.07 -1.37
C ALA A 63 10.26 5.66 -2.11
N ALA A 64 11.33 5.32 -1.38
CA ALA A 64 12.61 4.92 -1.98
C ALA A 64 12.51 3.69 -2.89
N TYR A 65 11.65 2.71 -2.57
CA TYR A 65 11.46 1.52 -3.43
C TYR A 65 10.84 1.87 -4.77
N TYR A 66 9.90 2.83 -4.78
CA TYR A 66 9.21 3.28 -5.99
C TYR A 66 10.15 4.11 -6.86
N ALA A 67 10.90 5.03 -6.26
CA ALA A 67 11.89 5.85 -6.97
C ALA A 67 13.01 5.00 -7.59
N ALA A 68 13.49 3.98 -6.87
CA ALA A 68 14.51 3.05 -7.38
C ALA A 68 14.03 2.21 -8.58
N ALA A 69 12.72 2.05 -8.75
CA ALA A 69 12.09 1.32 -9.85
C ALA A 69 11.47 2.25 -10.92
N GLU A 70 11.72 3.58 -10.85
CA GLU A 70 11.10 4.58 -11.73
C GLU A 70 9.56 4.51 -11.76
N ALA A 71 8.95 4.19 -10.61
CA ALA A 71 7.54 3.84 -10.47
C ALA A 71 6.75 4.82 -9.59
N ASP A 72 7.13 6.10 -9.57
CA ASP A 72 6.42 7.16 -8.84
C ASP A 72 4.95 7.29 -9.24
N ASP A 73 4.61 6.96 -10.48
CA ASP A 73 3.23 6.92 -10.95
C ASP A 73 2.42 5.82 -10.25
N GLN A 74 3.01 4.63 -10.05
CA GLN A 74 2.38 3.52 -9.32
C GLN A 74 2.29 3.79 -7.82
N LEU A 75 3.22 4.55 -7.23
CA LEU A 75 3.07 5.07 -5.87
C LEU A 75 1.84 5.97 -5.76
N LYS A 76 1.67 6.91 -6.70
CA LYS A 76 0.49 7.80 -6.72
C LYS A 76 -0.81 7.02 -6.89
N MET A 77 -0.83 6.01 -7.75
CA MET A 77 -1.98 5.11 -7.90
C MET A 77 -2.29 4.38 -6.59
N THR A 78 -1.26 3.88 -5.88
CA THR A 78 -1.42 3.21 -4.59
C THR A 78 -1.98 4.14 -3.51
N ILE A 79 -1.56 5.41 -3.47
CA ILE A 79 -2.06 6.40 -2.49
C ILE A 79 -3.50 6.81 -2.79
N ALA A 80 -3.89 6.81 -4.06
CA ALA A 80 -5.23 7.20 -4.51
C ALA A 80 -6.28 6.09 -4.33
N TYR A 81 -5.85 4.82 -4.25
CA TYR A 81 -6.68 3.65 -4.00
C TYR A 81 -7.02 3.52 -2.52
#